data_AF-T0ZT18-F1
#
_entry.id   AF-T0ZT18-F1
#
_cell.length_a   1.000
_cell.length_b   1.000
_cell.length_c   1.000
_cell.angle_alpha   90.00
_cell.angle_beta   90.00
_cell.angle_gamma   90.00
#
_symmetry.space_group_name_H-M   'P 1'
#
loop_
_entity.id
_entity.type
_entity.pdbx_description
1 polymer ?
#
loop_
_entity_poly.entity_id
_entity_poly.type
_entity_poly.pdbx_seq_one_letter_code
_entity_poly.pdbx_strand_id
1 'polypeptide(L)'
;EANRTGGVLRGLVDLGARVEVLVNQTCIHDCPFRFHHLSTSSLASQEGTDGPWFEYPLLQCGLEVVKDPVKLVSGIFVRPEDLSALEELGVHRFKISGRNHPTEWLLRAARAYSARRYPGNLLDVLSYVQNRGPRGALRRLRVRGDVPEVVGPLSAAFEALGEMELDNREFPPGFLKRVLATDCDRTRCSDCGYCAQIARRVIRI
;
A
#
# COMPACT_ATOMS: atom_id res chain seq x y z
N GLU A 1 2.96 1.42 -10.23
CA GLU A 1 4.22 0.75 -9.85
C GLU A 1 5.40 1.69 -9.97
N ALA A 2 5.31 2.73 -10.82
CA ALA A 2 6.30 3.80 -10.98
C ALA A 2 6.99 4.31 -9.69
N ASN A 3 6.32 4.33 -8.53
CA ASN A 3 6.93 4.66 -7.23
C ASN A 3 8.05 3.69 -6.78
N ARG A 4 8.28 2.61 -7.52
CA ARG A 4 9.34 1.62 -7.34
C ARG A 4 10.28 1.54 -8.54
N THR A 5 10.00 2.31 -9.60
CA THR A 5 10.76 2.28 -10.85
C THR A 5 11.29 3.69 -11.14
N GLY A 6 12.45 4.02 -10.54
CA GLY A 6 13.05 5.35 -10.68
C GLY A 6 13.38 5.73 -12.12
N GLY A 7 13.73 4.75 -12.96
CA GLY A 7 13.99 4.96 -14.39
C GLY A 7 12.76 5.47 -15.16
N VAL A 8 11.57 4.95 -14.88
CA VAL A 8 10.32 5.40 -15.52
C VAL A 8 10.00 6.83 -15.12
N LEU A 9 10.10 7.17 -13.82
CA LEU A 9 9.83 8.53 -13.37
C LEU A 9 10.79 9.54 -13.99
N ARG A 10 12.10 9.22 -13.98
CA ARG A 10 13.12 10.07 -14.59
C ARG A 10 12.89 10.24 -16.09
N GLY A 11 12.61 9.16 -16.81
CA GLY A 11 12.33 9.22 -18.25
C GLY A 11 11.12 10.11 -18.59
N LEU A 12 10.05 10.06 -17.79
CA LEU A 12 8.90 10.96 -17.97
C LEU A 12 9.27 12.43 -17.76
N VAL A 13 10.07 12.72 -16.72
CA VAL A 13 10.55 14.07 -16.40
C VAL A 13 11.48 14.60 -17.49
N ASP A 14 12.42 13.79 -17.97
CA ASP A 14 13.37 14.16 -19.03
C ASP A 14 12.65 14.49 -20.35
N LEU A 15 11.48 13.88 -20.60
CA LEU A 15 10.59 14.20 -21.72
C LEU A 15 9.75 15.47 -21.51
N GLY A 16 9.92 16.17 -20.38
CA GLY A 16 9.19 17.40 -20.04
C GLY A 16 7.79 17.17 -19.47
N ALA A 17 7.44 15.95 -19.04
CA ALA A 17 6.14 15.68 -18.44
C ALA A 17 6.03 16.24 -17.01
N ARG A 18 4.87 16.79 -16.66
CA ARG A 18 4.55 17.11 -15.25
C ARG A 18 4.05 15.87 -14.53
N VAL A 19 4.89 15.30 -13.68
CA VAL A 19 4.60 14.02 -13.00
C VAL A 19 3.91 14.24 -11.65
N GLU A 20 2.77 13.56 -11.46
CA GLU A 20 2.09 13.39 -10.18
C GLU A 20 2.23 11.94 -9.69
N VAL A 21 2.55 11.76 -8.41
CA VAL A 21 2.66 10.44 -7.78
C VAL A 21 1.65 10.28 -6.65
N LEU A 22 0.96 9.14 -6.64
CA LEU A 22 0.09 8.72 -5.53
C LEU A 22 0.92 8.09 -4.42
N VAL A 23 0.94 8.68 -3.22
CA VAL A 23 1.97 8.39 -2.21
C VAL A 23 1.56 7.42 -1.11
N ASN A 24 0.27 7.36 -0.76
CA ASN A 24 -0.17 6.65 0.45
C ASN A 24 -0.94 5.35 0.18
N GLN A 25 -0.85 4.80 -1.04
CA GLN A 25 -1.41 3.49 -1.35
C GLN A 25 -0.46 2.37 -0.97
N THR A 26 -1.03 1.29 -0.44
CA THR A 26 -0.29 0.13 0.06
C THR A 26 -0.19 -1.01 -0.96
N CYS A 27 -0.59 -0.81 -2.23
CA CYS A 27 -0.55 -1.87 -3.24
C CYS A 27 0.81 -2.58 -3.22
N ILE A 28 0.79 -3.91 -3.11
CA ILE A 28 2.01 -4.71 -3.14
C ILE A 28 2.69 -4.57 -4.52
N HIS A 29 4.01 -4.68 -4.54
CA HIS A 29 4.79 -4.68 -5.78
C HIS A 29 4.47 -5.95 -6.59
N ASP A 30 4.41 -5.82 -7.93
CA ASP A 30 4.05 -6.87 -8.88
C ASP A 30 2.76 -7.63 -8.52
N CYS A 31 1.73 -6.87 -8.11
CA CYS A 31 0.47 -7.44 -7.67
C CYS A 31 -0.27 -8.13 -8.84
N PRO A 32 -0.46 -9.46 -8.81
CA PRO A 32 -1.15 -10.17 -9.90
C PRO A 32 -2.64 -9.82 -9.98
N PHE A 33 -3.21 -9.28 -8.91
CA PHE A 33 -4.63 -8.94 -8.81
C PHE A 33 -4.92 -7.49 -9.24
N ARG A 34 -3.89 -6.70 -9.57
CA ARG A 34 -4.01 -5.25 -9.78
C ARG A 34 -4.99 -4.90 -10.89
N PHE A 35 -4.89 -5.55 -12.06
CA PHE A 35 -5.76 -5.25 -13.19
C PHE A 35 -7.22 -5.55 -12.86
N HIS A 36 -7.49 -6.72 -12.28
CA HIS A 36 -8.84 -7.08 -11.85
C HIS A 36 -9.38 -6.07 -10.83
N HIS A 37 -8.65 -5.78 -9.76
CA HIS A 37 -9.05 -4.80 -8.74
C HIS A 37 -9.37 -3.42 -9.35
N LEU A 38 -8.48 -2.90 -10.21
CA LEU A 38 -8.68 -1.58 -10.81
C LEU A 38 -9.85 -1.57 -11.77
N SER A 39 -10.03 -2.61 -12.60
CA SER A 39 -11.18 -2.73 -13.50
C SER A 39 -12.50 -2.79 -12.74
N THR A 40 -12.57 -3.58 -11.66
CA THR A 40 -13.75 -3.67 -10.80
C THR A 40 -14.04 -2.33 -10.13
N SER A 41 -13.04 -1.68 -9.55
CA SER A 41 -13.19 -0.35 -8.94
C SER A 41 -13.63 0.71 -9.96
N SER A 42 -13.09 0.68 -11.18
CA SER A 42 -13.49 1.60 -12.26
C SER A 42 -14.95 1.39 -12.67
N LEU A 43 -15.38 0.14 -12.86
CA LEU A 43 -16.76 -0.18 -13.21
C LEU A 43 -17.72 0.23 -12.09
N ALA A 44 -17.42 -0.14 -10.85
CA ALA A 44 -18.25 0.18 -9.68
C ALA A 44 -18.35 1.69 -9.37
N SER A 45 -17.48 2.51 -9.97
CA SER A 45 -17.50 3.97 -9.82
C SER A 45 -18.34 4.69 -10.86
N GLN A 46 -18.92 3.99 -11.83
CA GLN A 46 -19.77 4.59 -12.86
C GLN A 46 -21.18 4.87 -12.32
N GLU A 47 -21.83 5.88 -12.88
CA GLU A 47 -23.23 6.17 -12.54
C GLU A 47 -24.14 5.02 -13.00
N GLY A 48 -25.09 4.64 -12.15
CA GLY A 48 -26.07 3.58 -12.45
C GLY A 48 -25.53 2.15 -12.38
N THR A 49 -24.31 1.93 -11.90
CA THR A 49 -23.77 0.58 -11.67
C THR A 49 -23.87 0.17 -10.22
N ASP A 50 -24.38 -1.03 -9.95
CA ASP A 50 -24.24 -1.67 -8.65
C ASP A 50 -22.85 -2.30 -8.54
N GLY A 51 -21.99 -1.68 -7.74
CA GLY A 51 -20.68 -2.24 -7.41
C GLY A 51 -20.81 -3.55 -6.61
N PRO A 52 -19.77 -4.42 -6.65
CA PRO A 52 -19.78 -5.59 -5.80
C PRO A 52 -19.79 -5.18 -4.33
N TRP A 53 -20.50 -5.94 -3.51
CA TRP A 53 -20.48 -5.73 -2.05
C TRP A 53 -19.05 -5.83 -1.47
N PHE A 54 -18.22 -6.69 -2.05
CA PHE A 54 -16.81 -6.84 -1.71
C PHE A 54 -16.00 -7.33 -2.90
N GLU A 55 -14.80 -6.80 -3.06
CA GLU A 55 -13.88 -7.17 -4.14
C GLU A 55 -13.02 -8.38 -3.74
N TYR A 56 -13.24 -9.53 -4.39
CA TYR A 56 -12.41 -10.73 -4.20
C TYR A 56 -10.88 -10.45 -4.33
N PRO A 57 -10.41 -9.62 -5.28
CA PRO A 57 -9.00 -9.20 -5.34
C PRO A 57 -8.43 -8.65 -4.03
N LEU A 58 -9.24 -7.95 -3.21
CA LEU A 58 -8.78 -7.40 -1.93
C LEU A 58 -8.53 -8.50 -0.89
N LEU A 59 -9.35 -9.57 -0.88
CA LEU A 59 -9.11 -10.73 -0.03
C LEU A 59 -7.80 -11.43 -0.42
N GLN A 60 -7.57 -11.63 -1.72
CA GLN A 60 -6.35 -12.26 -2.21
C GLN A 60 -5.12 -11.40 -1.91
N CYS A 61 -5.19 -10.08 -2.16
CA CYS A 61 -4.13 -9.15 -1.80
C CYS A 61 -3.81 -9.18 -0.29
N GLY A 62 -4.85 -9.27 0.55
CA GLY A 62 -4.72 -9.46 1.99
C GLY A 62 -3.98 -10.74 2.37
N LEU A 63 -4.38 -11.87 1.77
CA LEU A 63 -3.74 -13.17 2.00
C LEU A 63 -2.27 -13.19 1.60
N GLU A 64 -1.89 -12.47 0.54
CA GLU A 64 -0.48 -12.34 0.17
C GLU A 64 0.35 -11.64 1.25
N VAL A 65 -0.21 -10.62 1.93
CA VAL A 65 0.45 -9.94 3.05
C VAL A 65 0.43 -10.79 4.32
N VAL A 66 -0.64 -11.58 4.57
CA VAL A 66 -0.67 -12.56 5.66
C VAL A 66 0.46 -13.58 5.51
N LYS A 67 0.66 -14.12 4.30
CA LYS A 67 1.72 -15.10 4.02
C LYS A 67 3.11 -14.48 4.11
N ASP A 68 3.26 -13.25 3.64
CA ASP A 68 4.53 -12.54 3.60
C ASP A 68 4.35 -11.04 3.88
N PRO A 69 4.50 -10.61 5.15
CA PRO A 69 4.41 -9.21 5.54
C PRO A 69 5.46 -8.31 4.87
N VAL A 70 6.55 -8.87 4.33
CA VAL A 70 7.56 -8.11 3.57
C VAL A 70 6.93 -7.43 2.35
N LYS A 71 5.87 -8.02 1.78
CA LYS A 71 5.13 -7.45 0.64
C LYS A 71 4.53 -6.08 0.92
N LEU A 72 4.23 -5.78 2.18
CA LEU A 72 3.77 -4.45 2.57
C LEU A 72 4.90 -3.42 2.45
N VAL A 73 6.11 -3.77 2.88
CA VAL A 73 7.31 -2.90 2.83
C VAL A 73 7.81 -2.71 1.40
N SER A 74 7.71 -3.72 0.55
CA SER A 74 8.03 -3.59 -0.88
C SER A 74 6.95 -2.87 -1.68
N GLY A 75 5.71 -2.82 -1.19
CA GLY A 75 4.57 -2.16 -1.82
C GLY A 75 4.79 -0.68 -2.10
N ILE A 76 3.97 -0.06 -2.95
CA ILE A 76 4.27 1.20 -3.66
C ILE A 76 4.24 2.50 -2.83
N PHE A 77 4.04 2.41 -1.52
CA PHE A 77 3.87 3.60 -0.67
C PHE A 77 5.13 4.48 -0.64
N VAL A 78 4.94 5.74 -0.30
CA VAL A 78 6.01 6.72 -0.10
C VAL A 78 5.77 7.32 1.26
N ARG A 79 6.77 7.24 2.15
CA ARG A 79 6.68 7.86 3.49
C ARG A 79 6.62 9.37 3.36
N PRO A 80 6.00 10.09 4.31
CA PRO A 80 6.10 11.54 4.37
C PRO A 80 7.55 12.07 4.31
N GLU A 81 8.48 11.36 4.95
CA GLU A 81 9.90 11.69 5.00
C GLU A 81 10.65 11.43 3.68
N ASP A 82 10.10 10.59 2.81
CA ASP A 82 10.76 10.16 1.56
C ASP A 82 10.32 10.99 0.35
N LEU A 83 9.46 12.00 0.52
CA LEU A 83 8.99 12.83 -0.61
C LEU A 83 10.15 13.48 -1.38
N SER A 84 11.20 13.90 -0.68
CA SER A 84 12.39 14.51 -1.30
C SER A 84 13.08 13.59 -2.30
N ALA A 85 13.03 12.27 -2.12
CA ALA A 85 13.62 11.33 -3.06
C ALA A 85 12.90 11.35 -4.43
N LEU A 86 11.61 11.68 -4.44
CA LEU A 86 10.84 11.87 -5.68
C LEU A 86 11.04 13.27 -6.26
N GLU A 87 11.15 14.30 -5.41
CA GLU A 87 11.45 15.67 -5.85
C GLU A 87 12.82 15.75 -6.55
N GLU A 88 13.83 15.04 -6.02
CA GLU A 88 15.15 14.89 -6.66
C GLU A 88 15.08 14.24 -8.05
N LEU A 89 14.05 13.45 -8.35
CA LEU A 89 13.79 12.88 -9.68
C LEU A 89 12.99 13.83 -10.59
N GLY A 90 12.53 14.97 -10.08
CA GLY A 90 11.67 15.91 -10.79
C GLY A 90 10.18 15.57 -10.72
N VAL A 91 9.70 14.84 -9.71
CA VAL A 91 8.25 14.75 -9.43
C VAL A 91 7.79 16.05 -8.77
N HIS A 92 6.62 16.58 -9.18
CA HIS A 92 6.18 17.92 -8.77
C HIS A 92 4.91 17.93 -7.92
N ARG A 93 4.14 16.84 -7.95
CA ARG A 93 2.85 16.77 -7.26
C ARG A 93 2.67 15.43 -6.57
N PHE A 94 2.20 15.48 -5.33
CA PHE A 94 1.91 14.30 -4.54
C PHE A 94 0.41 14.21 -4.26
N LYS A 95 -0.17 13.06 -4.57
CA LYS A 95 -1.58 12.78 -4.37
C LYS A 95 -1.77 11.84 -3.19
N ILE A 96 -2.62 12.26 -2.26
CA ILE A 96 -3.08 11.45 -1.14
C ILE A 96 -4.41 10.82 -1.54
N SER A 97 -4.51 9.51 -1.46
CA SER A 97 -5.73 8.74 -1.65
C SER A 97 -6.43 8.48 -0.31
N GLY A 98 -7.62 7.87 -0.36
CA GLY A 98 -8.43 7.55 0.81
C GLY A 98 -9.64 8.46 0.98
N ARG A 99 -10.22 9.00 -0.10
CA ARG A 99 -11.43 9.85 -0.07
C ARG A 99 -12.63 9.23 0.68
N ASN A 100 -12.63 7.91 0.83
CA ASN A 100 -13.62 7.12 1.56
C ASN A 100 -13.29 6.95 3.07
N HIS A 101 -12.20 7.52 3.56
CA HIS A 101 -11.85 7.51 4.98
C HIS A 101 -12.52 8.65 5.76
N PRO A 102 -12.68 8.53 7.09
CA PRO A 102 -13.18 9.61 7.94
C PRO A 102 -12.32 10.88 7.89
N THR A 103 -12.94 12.02 8.15
CA THR A 103 -12.27 13.35 8.16
C THR A 103 -11.01 13.36 9.01
N GLU A 104 -11.04 12.77 10.21
CA GLU A 104 -9.87 12.70 11.10
C GLU A 104 -8.67 11.99 10.47
N TRP A 105 -8.93 10.93 9.69
CA TRP A 105 -7.88 10.21 8.98
C TRP A 105 -7.32 11.07 7.83
N LEU A 106 -8.19 11.74 7.07
CA LEU A 106 -7.79 12.63 5.97
C LEU A 106 -6.93 13.79 6.49
N LEU A 107 -7.32 14.42 7.59
CA LEU A 107 -6.58 15.50 8.24
C LEU A 107 -5.21 15.02 8.73
N ARG A 108 -5.15 13.82 9.32
CA ARG A 108 -3.89 13.22 9.77
C ARG A 108 -2.93 12.96 8.61
N ALA A 109 -3.40 12.33 7.54
CA ALA A 109 -2.59 12.08 6.35
C ALA A 109 -2.13 13.38 5.69
N ALA A 110 -3.02 14.36 5.52
CA ALA A 110 -2.68 15.67 4.97
C ALA A 110 -1.60 16.36 5.81
N ARG A 111 -1.76 16.44 7.13
CA ARG A 111 -0.76 17.02 8.04
C ARG A 111 0.58 16.29 7.97
N ALA A 112 0.58 14.95 7.95
CA ALA A 112 1.78 14.13 7.87
C ALA A 112 2.60 14.45 6.61
N TYR A 113 1.97 14.40 5.43
CA TYR A 113 2.65 14.64 4.15
C TYR A 113 3.04 16.12 3.95
N SER A 114 2.21 17.07 4.39
CA SER A 114 2.57 18.50 4.35
C SER A 114 3.73 18.84 5.30
N ALA A 115 3.81 18.20 6.46
CA ALA A 115 4.91 18.36 7.42
C ALA A 115 6.15 17.53 7.06
N ARG A 116 6.07 16.66 6.03
CA ARG A 116 7.11 15.69 5.64
C ARG A 116 7.60 14.83 6.80
N ARG A 117 6.71 14.53 7.75
CA ARG A 117 7.06 13.78 8.97
C ARG A 117 5.83 13.14 9.59
N TYR A 118 5.95 11.88 10.00
CA TYR A 118 4.95 11.19 10.80
C TYR A 118 5.60 10.23 11.80
N PRO A 119 5.76 10.61 13.07
CA PRO A 119 6.22 9.68 14.08
C PRO A 119 5.10 8.68 14.42
N GLY A 120 5.41 7.38 14.47
CA GLY A 120 4.48 6.33 14.91
C GLY A 120 4.17 5.29 13.85
N ASN A 121 2.98 4.70 13.91
CA ASN A 121 2.55 3.64 13.00
C ASN A 121 2.17 4.22 11.64
N LEU A 122 3.00 3.97 10.61
CA LEU A 122 2.79 4.49 9.27
C LEU A 122 1.45 4.04 8.66
N LEU A 123 0.88 2.91 9.10
CA LEU A 123 -0.45 2.44 8.67
C LEU A 123 -1.59 3.40 9.05
N ASP A 124 -1.36 4.34 9.96
CA ASP A 124 -2.33 5.39 10.31
C ASP A 124 -2.53 6.42 9.20
N VAL A 125 -1.56 6.57 8.29
CA VAL A 125 -1.59 7.56 7.20
C VAL A 125 -1.55 6.90 5.81
N LEU A 126 -1.40 5.58 5.77
CA LEU A 126 -1.52 4.77 4.56
C LEU A 126 -2.92 4.20 4.40
N SER A 127 -3.39 4.13 3.16
CA SER A 127 -4.64 3.45 2.82
C SER A 127 -4.42 1.94 2.86
N TYR A 128 -4.57 1.36 4.05
CA TYR A 128 -4.25 -0.05 4.33
C TYR A 128 -5.42 -1.00 4.01
N VAL A 129 -5.60 -1.27 2.72
CA VAL A 129 -6.76 -2.02 2.19
C VAL A 129 -6.67 -3.52 2.43
N GLN A 130 -5.45 -4.07 2.54
CA GLN A 130 -5.19 -5.51 2.69
C GLN A 130 -5.74 -6.08 3.99
N ASN A 131 -5.88 -5.26 5.02
CA ASN A 131 -6.40 -5.69 6.32
C ASN A 131 -7.85 -5.25 6.53
N ARG A 132 -8.11 -3.93 6.43
CA ARG A 132 -9.42 -3.37 6.80
C ARG A 132 -10.56 -3.89 5.94
N GLY A 133 -10.33 -4.06 4.63
CA GLY A 133 -11.33 -4.59 3.69
C GLY A 133 -11.69 -6.05 4.02
N PRO A 134 -10.73 -6.99 3.91
CA PRO A 134 -10.97 -8.40 4.18
C PRO A 134 -11.52 -8.69 5.58
N ARG A 135 -10.97 -8.10 6.65
CA ARG A 135 -11.52 -8.31 8.01
C ARG A 135 -12.96 -7.79 8.14
N GLY A 136 -13.28 -6.68 7.48
CA GLY A 136 -14.64 -6.14 7.42
C GLY A 136 -15.62 -7.11 6.73
N ALA A 137 -15.22 -7.68 5.59
CA ALA A 137 -16.01 -8.66 4.85
C ALA A 137 -16.18 -9.97 5.63
N LEU A 138 -15.08 -10.54 6.14
CA LEU A 138 -15.09 -11.79 6.92
C LEU A 138 -15.94 -11.68 8.17
N ARG A 139 -15.88 -10.55 8.90
CA ARG A 139 -16.74 -10.30 10.06
C ARG A 139 -18.22 -10.32 9.68
N ARG A 140 -18.59 -9.70 8.56
CA ARG A 140 -19.98 -9.70 8.08
C ARG A 140 -20.47 -11.10 7.69
N LEU A 141 -19.65 -11.89 6.98
CA LEU A 141 -19.98 -13.27 6.63
C LEU A 141 -20.14 -14.15 7.89
N ARG A 142 -19.25 -13.96 8.88
CA ARG A 142 -19.33 -14.67 10.16
C ARG A 142 -20.63 -14.39 10.91
N VAL A 143 -21.10 -13.15 10.91
CA VAL A 143 -22.38 -12.77 11.55
C VAL A 143 -23.58 -13.37 10.81
N ARG A 144 -23.49 -13.50 9.48
CA ARG A 144 -24.55 -14.13 8.68
C ARG A 144 -24.60 -15.66 8.80
N GLY A 145 -23.51 -16.27 9.28
CA GLY A 145 -23.38 -17.73 9.34
C GLY A 145 -23.04 -18.37 8.00
N ASP A 146 -22.50 -17.59 7.05
CA ASP A 146 -22.16 -18.06 5.71
C ASP A 146 -20.87 -18.90 5.76
N VAL A 147 -20.90 -20.13 5.22
CA VAL A 147 -19.72 -21.03 5.00
C VAL A 147 -18.68 -20.99 6.15
N PRO A 148 -19.07 -21.35 7.39
CA PRO A 148 -18.22 -21.20 8.58
C PRO A 148 -16.89 -21.96 8.48
N GLU A 149 -16.85 -23.08 7.76
CA GLU A 149 -15.66 -23.88 7.46
C GLU A 149 -14.61 -23.13 6.62
N VAL A 150 -15.03 -22.12 5.85
CA VAL A 150 -14.14 -21.23 5.08
C VAL A 150 -13.85 -19.95 5.86
N VAL A 151 -14.87 -19.34 6.44
CA VAL A 151 -14.76 -18.02 7.11
C VAL A 151 -13.93 -18.09 8.39
N GLY A 152 -14.01 -19.19 9.15
CA GLY A 152 -13.25 -19.39 10.38
C GLY A 152 -11.73 -19.33 10.17
N PRO A 153 -11.15 -20.22 9.34
CA PRO A 153 -9.71 -20.21 9.04
C PRO A 153 -9.23 -18.89 8.44
N LEU A 154 -9.99 -18.30 7.52
CA LEU A 154 -9.65 -17.00 6.94
C LEU A 154 -9.63 -15.91 8.02
N SER A 155 -10.65 -15.84 8.87
CA SER A 155 -10.70 -14.84 9.95
C SER A 155 -9.47 -14.94 10.85
N ALA A 156 -9.10 -16.16 11.25
CA ALA A 156 -7.92 -16.41 12.09
C ALA A 156 -6.62 -15.97 11.40
N ALA A 157 -6.48 -16.25 10.10
CA ALA A 157 -5.30 -15.85 9.33
C ALA A 157 -5.12 -14.32 9.26
N PHE A 158 -6.22 -13.56 9.26
CA PHE A 158 -6.19 -12.10 9.23
C PHE A 158 -6.02 -11.42 10.59
N GLU A 159 -6.13 -12.14 11.72
CA GLU A 159 -5.98 -11.54 13.05
C GLU A 159 -4.59 -10.94 13.26
N ALA A 160 -3.53 -11.61 12.78
CA ALA A 160 -2.16 -11.10 12.86
C ALA A 160 -1.97 -9.74 12.16
N LEU A 161 -2.67 -9.50 11.05
CA LEU A 161 -2.63 -8.19 10.39
C LEU A 161 -3.41 -7.10 11.15
N GLY A 162 -4.30 -7.50 12.07
CA GLY A 162 -5.09 -6.62 12.91
C GLY A 162 -4.26 -5.80 13.88
N GLU A 163 -3.26 -6.44 14.49
CA GLU A 163 -2.35 -5.84 15.46
C GLU A 163 -1.05 -5.34 14.82
N MET A 164 -0.92 -5.50 13.50
CA MET A 164 0.31 -5.13 12.82
C MET A 164 0.55 -3.61 12.85
N GLU A 165 1.75 -3.22 13.25
CA GLU A 165 2.27 -1.87 13.11
C GLU A 165 3.41 -1.81 12.11
N LEU A 166 3.51 -0.67 11.44
CA LEU A 166 4.64 -0.32 10.58
C LEU A 166 5.35 0.90 11.20
N ASP A 167 6.31 0.66 12.09
CA ASP A 167 7.00 1.72 12.83
C ASP A 167 7.80 2.61 11.88
N ASN A 168 7.30 3.82 11.65
CA ASN A 168 7.87 4.74 10.68
C ASN A 168 9.29 5.21 11.07
N ARG A 169 9.61 5.18 12.37
CA ARG A 169 10.88 5.66 12.93
C ARG A 169 12.04 4.73 12.61
N GLU A 170 11.74 3.45 12.39
CA GLU A 170 12.75 2.40 12.20
C GLU A 170 13.22 2.26 10.75
N PHE A 171 12.56 2.94 9.82
CA PHE A 171 13.01 3.00 8.43
C PHE A 171 14.32 3.79 8.33
N PRO A 172 15.33 3.27 7.60
CA PRO A 172 16.59 3.97 7.45
C PRO A 172 16.44 5.25 6.62
N PRO A 173 17.30 6.26 6.87
CA PRO A 173 17.45 7.39 5.95
C PRO A 173 17.73 6.90 4.52
N GLY A 174 17.08 7.53 3.53
CA GLY A 174 17.25 7.15 2.13
C GLY A 174 16.58 5.84 1.74
N PHE A 175 15.61 5.34 2.53
CA PHE A 175 14.85 4.13 2.21
C PHE A 175 14.38 4.12 0.75
N LEU A 176 13.57 5.10 0.37
CA LEU A 176 13.01 5.19 -0.98
C LEU A 176 14.09 5.48 -2.03
N LYS A 177 15.11 6.28 -1.71
CA LYS A 177 16.22 6.58 -2.62
C LYS A 177 16.94 5.30 -3.06
N ARG A 178 17.21 4.38 -2.12
CA ARG A 178 17.79 3.06 -2.43
C ARG A 178 16.84 2.20 -3.28
N VAL A 179 15.53 2.22 -2.99
CA VAL A 179 14.54 1.50 -3.80
C VAL A 179 14.51 2.04 -5.23
N LEU A 180 14.45 3.35 -5.42
CA LEU A 180 14.42 4.00 -6.74
C LEU A 180 15.70 3.79 -7.56
N ALA A 181 16.83 3.57 -6.88
CA ALA A 181 18.11 3.22 -7.52
C ALA A 181 18.24 1.72 -7.85
N THR A 182 17.32 0.88 -7.35
CA THR A 182 17.29 -0.55 -7.63
C THR A 182 16.42 -0.80 -8.87
N ASP A 183 16.90 -1.62 -9.80
CA ASP A 183 16.08 -2.10 -10.92
C ASP A 183 15.16 -3.23 -10.44
N CYS A 184 14.10 -2.86 -9.72
CA CYS A 184 13.15 -3.80 -9.11
C CYS A 184 12.44 -4.68 -10.16
N ASP A 185 12.30 -4.21 -11.40
CA ASP A 185 11.64 -4.96 -12.49
C ASP A 185 12.51 -6.12 -12.99
N ARG A 186 13.83 -6.04 -12.81
CA ARG A 186 14.80 -7.07 -13.25
C ARG A 186 15.49 -7.80 -12.10
N THR A 187 15.37 -7.28 -10.89
CA THR A 187 16.05 -7.82 -9.72
C THR A 187 15.06 -8.60 -8.86
N ARG A 188 15.30 -9.91 -8.69
CA ARG A 188 14.46 -10.73 -7.82
C ARG A 188 14.64 -10.29 -6.37
N CYS A 189 13.53 -10.16 -5.63
CA CYS A 189 13.57 -9.83 -4.21
C CYS A 189 14.35 -10.86 -3.38
N SER A 190 14.39 -12.14 -3.81
CA SER A 190 15.20 -13.19 -3.19
C SER A 190 16.70 -12.88 -3.22
N ASP A 191 17.16 -12.20 -4.27
CA ASP A 191 18.57 -11.96 -4.52
C ASP A 191 18.98 -10.62 -3.90
N CYS A 192 18.10 -9.62 -3.94
CA CYS A 192 18.34 -8.29 -3.34
C CYS A 192 18.16 -8.26 -1.81
N GLY A 193 17.08 -8.84 -1.29
CA GLY A 193 16.79 -8.94 0.14
C GLY A 193 16.55 -7.62 0.90
N TYR A 194 16.59 -6.45 0.24
CA TYR A 194 16.54 -5.16 0.92
C TYR A 194 15.25 -4.93 1.72
N CYS A 195 14.08 -5.07 1.08
CA CYS A 195 12.80 -4.88 1.75
C CYS A 195 12.60 -5.87 2.91
N ALA A 196 13.12 -7.11 2.79
CA ALA A 196 13.06 -8.10 3.88
C ALA A 196 13.94 -7.71 5.08
N GLN A 197 15.10 -7.08 4.85
CA GLN A 197 15.92 -6.50 5.92
C GLN A 197 15.19 -5.34 6.62
N ILE A 198 14.53 -4.47 5.85
CA ILE A 198 13.76 -3.36 6.41
C ILE A 198 12.55 -3.87 7.19
N ALA A 199 11.80 -4.82 6.64
CA ALA A 199 10.63 -5.42 7.27
C ALA A 199 10.91 -5.95 8.68
N ARG A 200 12.05 -6.63 8.88
CA ARG A 200 12.50 -7.09 10.21
C ARG A 200 12.65 -5.97 11.24
N ARG A 201 12.91 -4.74 10.80
CA ARG A 201 13.09 -3.57 11.66
C ARG A 201 11.80 -2.79 11.88
N VAL A 202 10.94 -2.71 10.87
CA VAL A 202 9.80 -1.78 10.87
C VAL A 202 8.46 -2.45 11.21
N ILE A 203 8.32 -3.76 10.96
CA ILE A 203 7.07 -4.47 11.23
C ILE A 203 7.04 -4.93 12.70
N ARG A 204 5.89 -4.74 13.35
CA ARG A 204 5.53 -5.32 14.65
C ARG A 204 4.21 -6.07 14.47
N ILE A 205 4.12 -7.32 14.92
CA ILE A 205 2.94 -8.21 14.86
C ILE A 205 2.88 -8.95 16.19
#